data_AF-A0A9X7I915-F1
#
_entry.id   AF-A0A9X7I915-F1
#
_cell.length_a   1.000
_cell.length_b   1.000
_cell.length_c   1.000
_cell.angle_alpha   90.00
_cell.angle_beta   90.00
_cell.angle_gamma   90.00
#
_symmetry.space_group_name_H-M   'P 1'
#
loop_
_entity.id
_entity.type
_entity.pdbx_description
1 polymer ?
#
loop_
_entity_poly.entity_id
_entity_poly.type
_entity_poly.pdbx_seq_one_letter_code
_entity_poly.pdbx_strand_id
1 'polypeptide(L)'
;MENEIYVNIKTELKAKPQKLKNLHQWLFVAVNTAKSIIDNTSKSNLDNVMKLSECNSTSQIQHEFDIIQGKFGRDDFSQRYSPAYLYLCSLVANFPNQELSDKDKALIMQYSTVETYLLYEI
;
A
#
# COMPACT_ATOMS: atom_id res chain seq x y z
N MET A 1 -9.92 9.08 -13.11
CA MET A 1 -9.90 7.70 -12.56
C MET A 1 -9.01 7.62 -11.32
N GLU A 2 -7.74 8.03 -11.39
CA GLU A 2 -6.82 8.12 -10.23
C GLU A 2 -7.44 8.86 -9.03
N ASN A 3 -8.09 9.99 -9.31
CA ASN A 3 -8.72 10.84 -8.31
C ASN A 3 -9.93 10.19 -7.62
N GLU A 4 -10.72 9.35 -8.29
CA GLU A 4 -11.95 8.77 -7.70
C GLU A 4 -11.65 7.63 -6.75
N ILE A 5 -10.75 6.71 -7.12
CA ILE A 5 -10.35 5.58 -6.26
C ILE A 5 -9.68 6.10 -4.99
N TYR A 6 -8.74 7.03 -5.14
CA TYR A 6 -8.07 7.66 -4.01
C TYR A 6 -9.04 8.42 -3.09
N VAL A 7 -9.95 9.24 -3.64
CA VAL A 7 -10.93 10.00 -2.84
C VAL A 7 -11.88 9.08 -2.07
N ASN A 8 -12.36 8.00 -2.71
CA ASN A 8 -13.26 7.05 -2.06
C ASN A 8 -12.56 6.33 -0.90
N ILE A 9 -11.36 5.79 -1.14
CA ILE A 9 -10.60 5.06 -0.13
C ILE A 9 -10.19 6.01 1.01
N LYS A 10 -9.71 7.21 0.70
CA LYS A 10 -9.39 8.23 1.71
C LYS A 10 -10.59 8.52 2.61
N THR A 11 -11.76 8.69 2.03
CA THR A 11 -13.00 8.99 2.77
C THR A 11 -13.35 7.85 3.73
N GLU A 12 -13.23 6.60 3.29
CA GLU A 12 -13.46 5.44 4.17
C GLU A 12 -12.40 5.33 5.28
N LEU A 13 -11.12 5.56 4.97
CA LEU A 13 -10.04 5.49 5.95
C LEU A 13 -10.12 6.58 7.02
N LYS A 14 -10.72 7.74 6.71
CA LYS A 14 -11.00 8.79 7.72
C LYS A 14 -11.94 8.31 8.83
N ALA A 15 -12.79 7.32 8.56
CA ALA A 15 -13.62 6.67 9.58
C ALA A 15 -12.83 5.68 10.46
N LYS A 16 -11.53 5.49 10.18
CA LYS A 16 -10.60 4.61 10.89
C LYS A 16 -11.13 3.18 11.09
N PRO A 17 -11.59 2.50 10.03
CA PRO A 17 -11.96 1.09 10.13
C PRO A 17 -10.77 0.26 10.63
N GLN A 18 -11.03 -0.73 11.49
CA GLN A 18 -9.97 -1.60 12.01
C GLN A 18 -9.51 -2.66 11.01
N LYS A 19 -10.32 -2.95 9.97
CA LYS A 19 -10.05 -3.96 8.94
C LYS A 19 -10.65 -3.53 7.61
N LEU A 20 -9.99 -3.90 6.52
CA LEU A 20 -10.54 -3.81 5.17
C LEU A 20 -11.14 -5.15 4.77
N LYS A 21 -12.34 -5.13 4.18
CA LYS A 21 -13.01 -6.34 3.66
C LYS A 21 -12.91 -6.45 2.15
N ASN A 22 -12.67 -5.34 1.46
CA ASN A 22 -12.60 -5.27 0.01
C ASN A 22 -11.14 -5.45 -0.45
N LEU A 23 -10.89 -6.40 -1.35
CA LEU A 23 -9.56 -6.68 -1.89
C LEU A 23 -8.97 -5.45 -2.58
N HIS A 24 -9.74 -4.75 -3.42
CA HIS A 24 -9.24 -3.61 -4.19
C HIS A 24 -8.79 -2.46 -3.29
N GLN A 25 -9.54 -2.19 -2.21
CA GLN A 25 -9.15 -1.20 -1.21
C GLN A 25 -7.85 -1.60 -0.50
N TRP A 26 -7.74 -2.89 -0.14
CA TRP A 26 -6.55 -3.40 0.51
C TRP A 26 -5.33 -3.35 -0.41
N LEU A 27 -5.47 -3.75 -1.69
CA LEU A 27 -4.42 -3.64 -2.71
C LEU A 27 -3.96 -2.19 -2.86
N PHE A 28 -4.90 -1.26 -2.93
CA PHE A 28 -4.57 0.16 -3.01
C PHE A 28 -3.78 0.62 -1.79
N VAL A 29 -4.22 0.28 -0.57
CA VAL A 29 -3.53 0.65 0.67
C VAL A 29 -2.13 0.05 0.70
N ALA A 30 -1.95 -1.23 0.34
CA ALA A 30 -0.65 -1.88 0.31
C ALA A 30 0.30 -1.21 -0.68
N VAL A 31 -0.14 -1.01 -1.93
CA VAL A 31 0.67 -0.40 -3.00
C VAL A 31 0.99 1.05 -2.68
N ASN A 32 -0.01 1.85 -2.28
CA ASN A 32 0.16 3.27 -1.99
C ASN A 32 1.10 3.48 -0.79
N THR A 33 0.95 2.67 0.26
CA THR A 33 1.82 2.75 1.44
C THR A 33 3.24 2.31 1.12
N ALA A 34 3.44 1.18 0.42
CA ALA A 34 4.77 0.74 -0.02
C ALA A 34 5.48 1.80 -0.86
N LYS A 35 4.77 2.39 -1.82
CA LYS A 35 5.28 3.48 -2.66
C LYS A 35 5.65 4.70 -1.83
N SER A 36 4.85 5.07 -0.84
CA SER A 36 5.14 6.22 0.03
C SER A 36 6.41 6.03 0.86
N ILE A 37 6.70 4.81 1.33
CA ILE A 37 7.92 4.49 2.09
C ILE A 37 9.14 4.65 1.17
N ILE A 38 9.06 4.11 -0.05
CA ILE A 38 10.16 4.19 -1.02
C ILE A 38 10.37 5.63 -1.50
N ASP A 39 9.31 6.36 -1.86
CA ASP A 39 9.46 7.74 -2.37
C ASP A 39 9.99 8.71 -1.31
N ASN A 40 9.64 8.49 -0.03
CA ASN A 40 10.16 9.29 1.08
C ASN A 40 11.66 9.07 1.32
N THR A 41 12.19 7.88 1.00
CA THR A 41 13.59 7.50 1.30
C THR A 41 14.51 7.49 0.08
N SER A 42 14.05 6.98 -1.07
CA SER A 42 14.86 6.80 -2.27
C SER A 42 14.00 6.64 -3.52
N LYS A 43 13.76 7.74 -4.23
CA LYS A 43 12.97 7.76 -5.49
C LYS A 43 13.50 6.83 -6.58
N SER A 44 14.80 6.54 -6.59
CA SER A 44 15.43 5.65 -7.58
C SER A 44 15.06 4.17 -7.39
N ASN A 45 14.33 3.81 -6.33
CA ASN A 45 13.97 2.43 -5.99
C ASN A 45 12.48 2.12 -6.20
N LEU A 46 11.73 3.00 -6.88
CA LEU A 46 10.28 2.84 -7.11
C LEU A 46 9.92 1.56 -7.86
N ASP A 47 10.84 1.01 -8.67
CA ASP A 47 10.65 -0.28 -9.34
C ASP A 47 10.43 -1.45 -8.37
N ASN A 48 10.85 -1.33 -7.10
CA ASN A 48 10.54 -2.34 -6.09
C ASN A 48 9.04 -2.46 -5.80
N VAL A 49 8.24 -1.42 -6.06
CA VAL A 49 6.77 -1.49 -5.95
C VAL A 49 6.19 -2.41 -7.02
N MET A 50 6.83 -2.52 -8.19
CA MET A 50 6.33 -3.33 -9.30
C MET A 50 6.35 -4.83 -8.99
N LYS A 51 7.20 -5.28 -8.07
CA LYS A 51 7.22 -6.67 -7.58
C LYS A 51 5.88 -7.12 -6.99
N LEU A 52 5.09 -6.17 -6.46
CA LEU A 52 3.74 -6.47 -5.96
C LEU A 52 2.82 -6.98 -7.07
N SER A 53 3.03 -6.56 -8.32
CA SER A 53 2.23 -7.03 -9.48
C SER A 53 2.59 -8.46 -9.92
N GLU A 54 3.72 -8.99 -9.47
CA GLU A 54 4.18 -10.35 -9.77
C GLU A 54 3.62 -11.38 -8.76
N CYS A 55 3.05 -10.90 -7.66
CA CYS A 55 2.46 -11.72 -6.62
C CYS A 55 1.18 -12.42 -7.10
N ASN A 56 0.97 -13.65 -6.64
CA ASN A 56 -0.19 -14.48 -6.93
C ASN A 56 -1.19 -14.55 -5.77
N SER A 57 -0.84 -14.03 -4.58
CA SER A 57 -1.72 -14.04 -3.42
C SER A 57 -1.51 -12.80 -2.54
N THR A 58 -2.48 -12.50 -1.68
CA THR A 58 -2.36 -11.43 -0.68
C THR A 58 -1.26 -11.72 0.35
N SER A 59 -0.98 -12.98 0.67
CA SER A 59 0.17 -13.34 1.52
C SER A 59 1.53 -13.03 0.87
N GLN A 60 1.66 -13.23 -0.45
CA GLN A 60 2.87 -12.84 -1.18
C GLN A 60 3.03 -11.32 -1.22
N ILE A 61 1.94 -10.57 -1.44
CA ILE A 61 1.97 -9.10 -1.35
C ILE A 61 2.39 -8.64 0.04
N GLN A 62 1.85 -9.25 1.11
CA GLN A 62 2.25 -8.91 2.47
C GLN A 62 3.73 -9.19 2.71
N HIS A 63 4.25 -10.32 2.22
CA HIS A 63 5.67 -10.63 2.34
C HIS A 63 6.57 -9.60 1.64
N GLU A 64 6.25 -9.23 0.40
CA GLU A 64 7.00 -8.19 -0.32
C GLU A 64 6.85 -6.81 0.34
N PHE A 65 5.68 -6.50 0.88
CA PHE A 65 5.46 -5.29 1.66
C PHE A 65 6.35 -5.25 2.91
N ASP A 66 6.45 -6.36 3.65
CA ASP A 66 7.32 -6.48 4.83
C ASP A 66 8.81 -6.32 4.45
N ILE A 67 9.22 -6.82 3.27
CA ILE A 67 10.58 -6.59 2.73
C ILE A 67 10.80 -5.09 2.48
N ILE A 68 9.83 -4.40 1.85
CA ILE A 68 9.90 -2.95 1.59
C ILE A 68 9.98 -2.18 2.91
N GLN A 69 9.13 -2.49 3.89
CA GLN A 69 9.21 -1.89 5.22
C GLN A 69 10.55 -2.15 5.90
N GLY A 70 11.04 -3.38 5.81
CA GLY A 70 12.31 -3.79 6.38
C GLY A 70 13.50 -3.08 5.74
N LYS A 71 13.43 -2.76 4.44
CA LYS A 71 14.53 -2.12 3.71
C LYS A 71 14.48 -0.60 3.79
N PHE A 72 13.29 -0.01 3.68
CA PHE A 72 13.10 1.43 3.52
C PHE A 72 12.39 2.09 4.70
N GLY A 73 11.60 1.36 5.49
CA GLY A 73 10.81 1.90 6.61
C GLY A 73 11.60 2.09 7.93
N ARG A 74 12.93 2.28 7.86
CA ARG A 74 13.81 2.39 9.05
C ARG A 74 14.23 3.84 9.32
N ASP A 75 15.52 4.09 9.52
CA ASP A 75 16.03 5.33 10.11
C ASP A 75 15.87 6.54 9.16
N ASP A 76 15.89 6.31 7.84
CA ASP A 76 15.71 7.36 6.84
C ASP A 76 14.23 7.67 6.53
N PHE A 77 13.29 6.88 7.05
CA PHE A 77 11.86 7.10 6.82
C PHE A 77 11.27 8.02 7.89
N SER A 78 11.06 9.28 7.50
CA SER A 78 10.57 10.34 8.40
C SER A 78 9.22 10.06 9.05
N GLN A 79 8.37 9.22 8.46
CA GLN A 79 7.03 8.91 8.96
C GLN A 79 6.94 7.59 9.74
N ARG A 80 8.07 6.96 10.08
CA ARG A 80 8.16 5.68 10.80
C ARG A 80 7.26 5.57 12.05
N TYR A 81 7.07 6.67 12.77
CA TYR A 81 6.28 6.72 13.99
C TYR A 81 4.95 7.45 13.84
N SER A 82 4.58 7.85 12.62
CA SER A 82 3.33 8.53 12.34
C SER A 82 2.14 7.62 12.66
N PRO A 83 1.11 8.10 13.38
CA PRO A 83 -0.11 7.33 13.61
C PRO A 83 -0.77 6.88 12.30
N ALA A 84 -0.73 7.71 11.25
CA ALA A 84 -1.27 7.38 9.94
C ALA A 84 -0.50 6.21 9.30
N TYR A 85 0.84 6.26 9.37
CA TYR A 85 1.69 5.17 8.89
C TYR A 85 1.38 3.85 9.62
N LEU A 86 1.43 3.87 10.96
CA LEU A 86 1.18 2.68 11.78
C LEU A 86 -0.22 2.11 11.51
N TYR A 87 -1.21 2.97 11.33
CA TYR A 87 -2.56 2.59 10.97
C TYR A 87 -2.60 1.89 9.60
N LEU A 88 -2.03 2.47 8.55
CA LEU A 88 -1.98 1.86 7.22
C LEU A 88 -1.30 0.49 7.25
N CYS A 89 -0.18 0.37 7.97
CA CYS A 89 0.53 -0.90 8.14
C CYS A 89 -0.35 -1.96 8.83
N SER A 90 -1.12 -1.55 9.85
CA SER A 90 -2.04 -2.46 10.52
C SER A 90 -3.13 -2.99 9.59
N LEU A 91 -3.60 -2.19 8.64
CA LEU A 91 -4.59 -2.64 7.65
C LEU A 91 -3.98 -3.64 6.67
N VAL A 92 -2.74 -3.42 6.24
CA VAL A 92 -2.02 -4.34 5.35
C VAL A 92 -1.84 -5.71 6.03
N ALA A 93 -1.42 -5.73 7.29
CA ALA A 93 -1.12 -6.96 8.02
C ALA A 93 -2.33 -7.82 8.41
N ASN A 94 -3.55 -7.29 8.36
CA ASN A 94 -4.76 -7.95 8.91
C ASN A 94 -5.77 -8.40 7.84
N PHE A 95 -5.31 -8.70 6.63
CA PHE A 95 -6.17 -9.10 5.52
C PHE A 95 -6.08 -10.61 5.25
N PRO A 96 -7.21 -11.31 4.98
CA PRO A 96 -7.20 -12.75 4.77
C PRO A 96 -6.39 -13.15 3.53
N ASN A 97 -5.76 -14.34 3.59
CA ASN A 97 -5.09 -14.90 2.43
C ASN A 97 -6.12 -15.22 1.33
N GLN A 98 -5.86 -14.74 0.12
CA GLN A 98 -6.62 -15.06 -1.07
C GLN A 98 -5.73 -14.96 -2.32
N GLU A 99 -6.07 -15.74 -3.35
CA GLU A 99 -5.40 -15.70 -4.65
C GLU A 99 -5.76 -14.43 -5.42
N LEU A 100 -4.82 -13.97 -6.25
CA LEU A 100 -4.95 -12.79 -7.09
C LEU A 100 -5.21 -13.21 -8.53
N SER A 101 -6.22 -12.59 -9.14
CA SER A 101 -6.48 -12.72 -10.57
C SER A 101 -5.57 -11.80 -11.39
N ASP A 102 -5.52 -12.02 -12.70
CA ASP A 102 -4.81 -11.11 -13.61
C ASP A 102 -5.39 -9.68 -13.57
N LYS A 103 -6.68 -9.54 -13.24
CA LYS A 103 -7.31 -8.21 -13.03
C LYS A 103 -6.75 -7.52 -11.80
N ASP A 104 -6.51 -8.27 -10.72
CA ASP A 104 -5.92 -7.71 -9.50
C ASP A 104 -4.48 -7.25 -9.73
N LYS A 105 -3.71 -8.02 -10.51
CA LYS A 105 -2.35 -7.65 -10.93
C LYS A 105 -2.36 -6.37 -11.78
N ALA A 106 -3.30 -6.26 -12.72
CA ALA A 106 -3.47 -5.03 -13.50
C ALA A 106 -3.86 -3.83 -12.62
N LEU A 107 -4.71 -4.02 -11.62
CA LEU A 107 -5.06 -2.98 -10.64
C LEU A 107 -3.84 -2.53 -9.82
N ILE A 108 -2.99 -3.46 -9.39
CA ILE A 108 -1.74 -3.13 -8.68
C ILE A 108 -0.84 -2.23 -9.54
N MET A 109 -0.68 -2.56 -10.83
CA MET A 109 0.06 -1.71 -11.76
C MET A 109 -0.58 -0.34 -11.94
N GLN A 110 -1.91 -0.26 -11.96
CA GLN A 110 -2.61 1.03 -12.02
C GLN A 110 -2.40 1.83 -10.74
N TYR A 111 -2.45 1.20 -9.57
CA TYR A 111 -2.28 1.87 -8.29
C TYR A 111 -0.86 2.36 -8.06
N SER A 112 0.15 1.72 -8.66
CA SER A 112 1.53 2.18 -8.56
C SER A 112 1.77 3.50 -9.30
N THR A 113 0.93 3.87 -10.28
CA THR A 113 1.03 5.18 -10.95
C THR A 113 0.46 6.32 -10.11
N VAL A 114 -0.29 6.04 -9.03
CA VAL A 114 -0.94 7.08 -8.22
C VAL A 114 0.10 7.95 -7.51
N GLU A 115 0.09 9.26 -7.72
CA GLU A 115 1.11 10.19 -7.18
C GLU A 115 0.76 10.74 -5.79
N THR A 116 -0.49 10.63 -5.37
CA THR A 116 -0.94 11.06 -4.04
C THR A 116 -0.84 9.95 -3.00
N TYR A 117 -0.31 10.26 -1.81
CA TYR A 117 -0.14 9.28 -0.74
C TYR A 117 -1.19 9.43 0.37
N LEU A 118 -1.81 8.33 0.77
CA LEU A 118 -2.71 8.26 1.93
C LEU A 118 -2.00 8.68 3.21
N LEU A 119 -0.71 8.36 3.32
CA LEU A 119 0.14 8.62 4.47
C LEU A 119 0.08 10.07 4.98
N TYR A 120 -0.09 11.05 4.09
CA TYR A 120 -0.06 12.48 4.44
C TYR A 120 -1.46 13.09 4.62
N GLU A 121 -2.53 12.30 4.49
CA GLU A 121 -3.88 12.81 4.18
C GLU A 121 -5.00 12.22 5.06
N ILE A 122 -4.69 11.25 5.95
CA ILE A 122 -5.65 10.58 6.84
C ILE A 122 -5.33 10.75 8.33
#